data_AF-A0A7V6XJR6-F1
#
_entry.id   AF-A0A7V6XJR6-F1
#
_cell.length_a   1.000
_cell.length_b   1.000
_cell.length_c   1.000
_cell.angle_alpha   90.00
_cell.angle_beta   90.00
_cell.angle_gamma   90.00
#
_symmetry.space_group_name_H-M   'P 1'
#
loop_
_entity.id
_entity.type
_entity.pdbx_description
1 polymer ?
#
loop_
_entity_poly.entity_id
_entity_poly.type
_entity_poly.pdbx_seq_one_letter_code
_entity_poly.pdbx_strand_id
1 'polypeptide(L)'
;MIEKISKVVLIIIGMVLFYQLTSMFINYYVLGNLLIAQFGVLSPIVISVIGGLIGGLILFIISPRLINWGKRTSTWIITKLQKTPINEIMYGFFGLIMGLIVANLLSRAFLLIPFVGKYLPILANIGLG
;
A
#
# COMPACT_ATOMS: atom_id res chain seq x y z
N MET A 1 -16.47 12.91 16.06
CA MET A 1 -16.80 11.46 16.04
C MET A 1 -16.07 10.70 14.92
N ILE A 2 -16.10 11.19 13.67
CA ILE A 2 -15.42 10.54 12.51
C ILE A 2 -13.91 10.35 12.70
N GLU A 3 -13.20 11.32 13.30
CA GLU A 3 -11.76 11.20 13.57
C GLU A 3 -11.41 10.08 14.55
N LYS A 4 -12.32 9.75 15.48
CA LYS A 4 -12.11 8.68 16.46
C LYS A 4 -12.23 7.32 15.79
N ILE A 5 -13.19 7.18 14.87
CA ILE A 5 -13.41 5.96 14.08
C ILE A 5 -12.24 5.74 13.12
N SER A 6 -11.78 6.77 12.41
CA SER A 6 -10.64 6.63 11.50
C SER A 6 -9.34 6.27 12.22
N LYS A 7 -9.12 6.78 13.44
CA LYS A 7 -8.00 6.33 14.29
C LYS A 7 -8.07 4.84 14.59
N VAL A 8 -9.24 4.37 15.05
CA VAL A 8 -9.43 2.96 15.42
C VAL A 8 -9.23 2.03 14.23
N VAL A 9 -9.80 2.36 13.07
CA VAL A 9 -9.61 1.59 11.84
C VAL A 9 -8.13 1.54 11.45
N LEU A 10 -7.41 2.66 11.55
CA LEU A 10 -5.99 2.70 11.21
C LEU A 10 -5.12 1.85 12.16
N ILE A 11 -5.44 1.84 13.45
CA ILE A 11 -4.75 1.00 14.44
C ILE A 11 -4.96 -0.48 14.10
N ILE A 12 -6.20 -0.88 13.80
CA ILE A 12 -6.53 -2.28 13.47
C ILE A 12 -5.78 -2.71 12.20
N ILE A 13 -5.80 -1.90 11.15
CA ILE A 13 -5.06 -2.17 9.91
C ILE A 13 -3.56 -2.27 10.18
N GLY A 14 -3.02 -1.36 10.99
CA GLY A 14 -1.63 -1.35 11.40
C GLY A 14 -1.21 -2.61 12.12
N MET A 15 -2.04 -3.06 13.06
CA MET A 15 -1.81 -4.27 13.85
C MET A 15 -1.81 -5.52 12.96
N VAL A 16 -2.77 -5.61 12.03
CA VAL A 16 -2.88 -6.74 11.09
C VAL A 16 -1.70 -6.77 10.11
N LEU A 17 -1.35 -5.64 9.52
CA LEU A 17 -0.22 -5.55 8.57
C LEU A 17 1.11 -5.90 9.24
N PHE A 18 1.37 -5.38 10.44
CA PHE A 18 2.61 -5.66 11.15
C PHE A 18 2.69 -7.12 11.63
N TYR A 19 1.58 -7.70 12.10
CA TYR A 19 1.51 -9.12 12.43
C TYR A 19 1.80 -10.01 11.21
N GLN A 20 1.28 -9.62 10.04
CA GLN A 20 1.49 -10.38 8.81
C GLN A 20 2.92 -10.23 8.28
N LEU A 21 3.53 -9.05 8.41
CA LEU A 21 4.96 -8.87 8.13
C LEU A 21 5.82 -9.71 9.08
N THR A 22 5.63 -9.60 10.40
CA THR A 22 6.47 -10.32 11.37
C THR A 22 6.37 -11.83 11.20
N SER A 23 5.17 -12.37 10.96
CA SER A 23 4.99 -13.80 10.67
C SER A 23 5.66 -14.24 9.37
N MET A 24 5.61 -13.44 8.29
CA MET A 24 6.32 -13.75 7.04
C MET A 24 7.85 -13.72 7.23
N PHE A 25 8.38 -12.74 7.97
CA PHE A 25 9.82 -12.67 8.27
C PHE A 25 10.28 -13.86 9.11
N ILE A 26 9.54 -14.27 10.14
CA ILE A 26 9.92 -15.41 11.00
C ILE A 26 9.90 -16.74 10.22
N ASN A 27 8.98 -16.91 9.28
CA ASN A 27 8.82 -18.14 8.50
C ASN A 27 9.82 -18.23 7.34
N TYR A 28 10.20 -17.09 6.74
CA TYR A 28 11.15 -17.05 5.62
C TYR A 28 12.62 -17.22 6.07
N TYR A 29 12.98 -16.72 7.26
CA TYR A 29 14.29 -16.95 7.84
C TYR A 29 14.31 -18.27 8.63
N VAL A 30 15.42 -19.01 8.55
CA VAL A 30 15.69 -20.31 9.24
C VAL A 30 15.45 -20.28 10.77
N LEU A 31 15.23 -19.08 11.35
CA LEU A 31 14.81 -18.85 12.73
C LEU A 31 13.51 -19.58 13.09
N GLY A 32 12.53 -19.71 12.19
CA GLY A 32 11.26 -20.39 12.51
C GLY A 32 11.49 -21.83 12.97
N ASN A 33 12.27 -22.60 12.21
CA ASN A 33 12.58 -23.99 12.54
C ASN A 33 13.51 -24.13 13.75
N LEU A 34 14.47 -23.20 13.94
CA LEU A 34 15.36 -23.19 15.12
C LEU A 34 14.60 -22.87 16.41
N LEU A 35 13.66 -21.92 16.38
CA LEU A 35 12.83 -21.53 17.53
C LEU A 35 11.81 -22.61 17.91
N ILE A 36 11.22 -23.30 16.91
CA ILE A 36 10.33 -24.44 17.16
C ILE A 36 11.13 -25.64 17.72
N ALA A 37 12.36 -25.86 17.24
CA ALA A 37 13.22 -26.94 17.70
C ALA A 37 13.77 -26.72 19.14
N GLN A 38 14.01 -25.47 19.55
CA GLN A 38 14.55 -25.17 20.89
C GLN A 38 13.48 -24.84 21.94
N PHE A 39 12.37 -24.18 21.57
CA PHE A 39 11.39 -23.64 22.52
C PHE A 39 9.93 -24.04 22.21
N GLY A 40 9.68 -24.85 21.18
CA GLY A 40 8.34 -25.26 20.77
C GLY A 40 7.53 -24.17 20.07
N VAL A 41 6.28 -24.49 19.71
CA VAL A 41 5.39 -23.67 18.86
C VAL A 41 5.04 -22.30 19.48
N LEU A 42 5.18 -22.15 20.79
CA LEU A 42 4.77 -20.94 21.52
C LEU A 42 5.71 -19.74 21.30
N SER A 43 7.00 -19.98 21.08
CA SER A 43 8.01 -18.92 20.92
C SER A 43 7.77 -18.00 19.70
N PRO A 44 7.57 -18.53 18.47
CA PRO A 44 7.31 -17.67 17.31
C PRO A 44 5.99 -16.89 17.38
N ILE A 45 4.97 -17.43 18.07
CA ILE A 45 3.66 -16.75 18.22
C ILE A 45 3.80 -15.50 19.09
N VAL A 46 4.51 -15.60 20.22
CA VAL A 46 4.69 -14.47 21.15
C VAL A 46 5.45 -13.32 20.48
N ILE A 47 6.49 -13.63 19.69
CA ILE A 47 7.28 -12.63 18.96
C ILE A 47 6.42 -11.94 17.88
N SER A 48 5.58 -12.70 17.17
CA SER A 48 4.66 -12.14 16.17
C SER A 48 3.63 -11.21 16.78
N VAL A 49 3.10 -11.55 17.96
CA VAL A 49 2.13 -10.72 18.71
C VAL A 49 2.78 -9.45 19.24
N ILE A 50 4.00 -9.52 19.77
CA ILE A 50 4.77 -8.35 20.21
C ILE A 50 5.07 -7.42 19.03
N GLY A 51 5.45 -7.99 17.87
CA GLY A 51 5.64 -7.22 16.63
C GLY A 51 4.35 -6.51 16.18
N GLY A 52 3.21 -7.20 16.24
CA GLY A 52 1.89 -6.61 15.96
C GLY A 52 1.53 -5.46 16.92
N LEU A 53 1.83 -5.61 18.21
CA LEU A 53 1.61 -4.57 19.22
C LEU A 53 2.48 -3.33 18.96
N ILE A 54 3.76 -3.52 18.64
CA ILE A 54 4.68 -2.43 18.30
C ILE A 54 4.20 -1.71 17.03
N GLY A 55 3.80 -2.46 16.00
CA GLY A 55 3.21 -1.91 14.77
C GLY A 55 1.95 -1.10 15.02
N GLY A 56 1.03 -1.63 15.84
CA GLY A 56 -0.18 -0.92 16.25
C GLY A 56 0.13 0.38 17.00
N LEU A 57 1.15 0.39 17.87
CA LEU A 57 1.58 1.56 18.63
C LEU A 57 2.21 2.64 17.73
N ILE A 58 3.03 2.22 16.76
CA ILE A 58 3.62 3.12 15.76
C ILE A 58 2.51 3.76 14.91
N LEU A 59 1.55 2.96 14.43
CA LEU A 59 0.42 3.49 13.65
C LEU A 59 -0.50 4.38 14.48
N PHE A 60 -0.65 4.14 15.80
CA PHE A 60 -1.38 5.04 16.69
C PHE A 60 -0.77 6.45 16.71
N ILE A 61 0.56 6.54 16.75
CA ILE A 61 1.30 7.81 16.75
C ILE A 61 1.28 8.49 15.38
N ILE A 62 1.31 7.71 14.29
CA ILE A 62 1.19 8.21 12.91
C ILE A 62 -0.24 8.66 12.58
N SER A 63 -1.24 8.06 13.22
CA SER A 63 -2.66 8.25 12.94
C SER A 63 -3.14 9.71 12.89
N PRO A 64 -2.84 10.59 13.88
CA PRO A 64 -3.27 11.99 13.81
C PRO A 64 -2.69 12.73 12.59
N ARG A 65 -1.46 12.43 12.17
CA ARG A 65 -0.87 13.02 10.95
C ARG A 65 -1.61 12.55 9.71
N LEU A 66 -1.92 11.25 9.62
CA LEU A 66 -2.59 10.70 8.44
C LEU A 66 -4.01 11.23 8.27
N ILE A 67 -4.75 11.41 9.37
CA ILE A 67 -6.11 11.96 9.34
C ILE A 67 -6.09 13.42 8.88
N ASN A 68 -5.17 14.23 9.42
CA ASN A 68 -5.03 15.62 9.01
C ASN A 68 -4.64 15.75 7.53
N TRP A 69 -3.76 14.85 7.07
CA TRP A 69 -3.36 14.80 5.68
C TRP A 69 -4.55 14.42 4.77
N GLY A 70 -5.29 13.36 5.11
CA GLY A 70 -6.48 12.95 4.36
C GLY A 70 -7.55 14.03 4.29
N LYS A 71 -7.80 14.75 5.38
CA LYS A 71 -8.72 15.91 5.38
C LYS A 71 -8.25 17.02 4.44
N ARG A 72 -6.96 17.39 4.50
CA ARG A 72 -6.38 18.43 3.64
C ARG A 72 -6.41 18.03 2.17
N THR A 73 -6.16 16.76 1.87
CA THR A 73 -6.23 16.23 0.51
C THR A 73 -7.66 16.21 0.01
N SER A 74 -8.62 15.79 0.84
CA SER A 74 -10.03 15.80 0.49
C SER A 74 -10.54 17.21 0.18
N THR A 75 -10.23 18.20 1.04
CA THR A 75 -10.62 19.59 0.77
C THR A 75 -9.91 20.16 -0.44
N TRP A 76 -8.65 19.80 -0.68
CA TRP A 76 -7.92 20.20 -1.88
C TRP A 76 -8.55 19.61 -3.16
N ILE A 77 -8.87 18.32 -3.16
CA ILE A 77 -9.54 17.64 -4.28
C ILE A 77 -10.90 18.28 -4.56
N ILE A 78 -11.72 18.49 -3.54
CA ILE A 78 -13.04 19.10 -3.68
C ILE A 78 -12.93 20.52 -4.25
N THR A 79 -12.02 21.33 -3.72
CA THR A 79 -11.79 22.70 -4.20
C THR A 79 -11.31 22.72 -5.66
N LYS A 80 -10.50 21.73 -6.05
CA LYS A 80 -10.02 21.59 -7.42
C LYS A 80 -11.16 21.15 -8.34
N LEU A 81 -11.86 20.08 -8.00
CA LEU A 81 -13.00 19.53 -8.76
C LEU A 81 -14.11 20.55 -8.96
N GLN A 82 -14.41 21.38 -7.96
CA GLN A 82 -15.47 22.38 -8.05
C GLN A 82 -15.11 23.54 -8.99
N LYS A 83 -13.81 23.80 -9.20
CA LYS A 83 -13.31 24.84 -10.12
C LYS A 83 -13.03 24.30 -11.52
N THR A 84 -12.86 22.99 -11.67
CA THR A 84 -12.57 22.36 -12.95
C THR A 84 -13.88 22.00 -13.65
N PRO A 85 -14.14 22.51 -14.86
CA PRO A 85 -15.33 22.15 -15.61
C PRO A 85 -15.28 20.66 -16.01
N ILE A 86 -16.45 20.02 -16.09
CA ILE A 86 -16.57 18.56 -16.27
C ILE A 86 -15.89 18.06 -17.56
N ASN A 87 -15.87 18.89 -18.60
CA ASN A 87 -15.23 18.60 -19.88
C ASN A 87 -13.71 18.41 -19.74
N GLU A 88 -13.02 19.24 -18.96
CA GLU A 88 -11.58 19.10 -18.69
C GLU A 88 -11.28 17.80 -17.93
N ILE A 89 -12.15 17.42 -16.99
CA ILE A 89 -12.03 16.13 -16.27
C ILE A 89 -12.22 14.96 -17.24
N MET A 90 -13.19 15.05 -18.14
CA MET A 90 -13.41 14.03 -19.17
C MET A 90 -12.21 13.90 -20.11
N TYR A 91 -11.61 14.99 -20.57
CA TYR A 91 -10.40 14.93 -21.39
C TYR A 91 -9.23 14.28 -20.64
N GLY A 92 -9.02 14.61 -19.37
CA GLY A 92 -8.02 13.95 -18.52
C GLY A 92 -8.28 12.46 -18.35
N PHE A 93 -9.54 12.07 -18.11
CA PHE A 93 -9.93 10.67 -17.95
C PHE A 93 -9.77 9.86 -19.23
N PHE A 94 -10.21 10.39 -20.38
CA PHE A 94 -9.98 9.75 -21.68
C PHE A 94 -8.50 9.65 -22.02
N GLY A 95 -7.71 10.67 -21.68
CA GLY A 95 -6.26 10.64 -21.81
C GLY A 95 -5.62 9.53 -20.98
N LEU A 96 -6.08 9.32 -19.74
CA LEU A 96 -5.60 8.25 -18.86
C LEU A 96 -6.01 6.86 -19.38
N ILE A 97 -7.25 6.68 -19.85
CA ILE A 97 -7.68 5.42 -20.48
C ILE A 97 -6.82 5.10 -21.71
N MET A 98 -6.63 6.09 -22.60
CA MET A 98 -5.80 5.91 -23.79
C MET A 98 -4.34 5.65 -23.42
N GLY A 99 -3.82 6.34 -22.40
CA GLY A 99 -2.49 6.13 -21.83
C GLY A 99 -2.29 4.68 -21.36
N LEU A 100 -3.23 4.15 -20.59
CA LEU A 100 -3.23 2.74 -20.15
C LEU A 100 -3.28 1.76 -21.33
N ILE A 101 -4.14 2.02 -22.32
CA ILE A 101 -4.26 1.15 -23.50
C ILE A 101 -2.91 1.11 -24.24
N VAL A 102 -2.31 2.29 -24.49
CA VAL A 102 -1.01 2.39 -25.13
C VAL A 102 0.06 1.71 -24.28
N ALA A 103 0.09 1.95 -22.96
CA ALA A 103 1.04 1.32 -22.03
C ALA A 103 0.98 -0.21 -22.08
N ASN A 104 -0.23 -0.78 -22.11
CA ASN A 104 -0.43 -2.23 -22.15
C ASN A 104 -0.02 -2.83 -23.50
N LEU A 105 -0.31 -2.14 -24.61
CA LEU A 105 0.11 -2.58 -25.94
C LEU A 105 1.63 -2.48 -26.12
N LEU A 106 2.22 -1.38 -25.67
CA LEU A 106 3.65 -1.15 -25.70
C LEU A 106 4.38 -2.19 -24.84
N SER A 107 3.85 -2.47 -23.64
CA SER A 107 4.31 -3.54 -22.76
C SER A 107 4.39 -4.88 -23.50
N ARG A 108 3.32 -5.29 -24.18
CA ARG A 108 3.29 -6.55 -24.95
C ARG A 108 4.28 -6.56 -26.10
N ALA A 109 4.47 -5.45 -26.81
CA ALA A 109 5.45 -5.34 -27.88
C ALA A 109 6.91 -5.44 -27.38
N PHE A 110 7.19 -4.92 -26.19
CA PHE A 110 8.53 -4.93 -25.59
C PHE A 110 8.88 -6.22 -24.83
N LEU A 111 7.93 -7.14 -24.61
CA LEU A 111 8.19 -8.47 -24.02
C LEU A 111 9.16 -9.32 -24.86
N LEU A 112 9.32 -9.03 -26.15
CA LEU A 112 10.27 -9.72 -27.03
C LEU A 112 11.74 -9.34 -26.78
N ILE A 113 12.04 -8.29 -25.99
CA ILE A 113 13.41 -7.85 -25.70
C ILE A 113 13.83 -8.35 -24.31
N PRO A 114 14.80 -9.29 -24.21
CA PRO A 114 15.09 -10.06 -22.99
C PRO A 114 15.59 -9.24 -21.78
N PHE A 115 16.05 -8.00 -21.97
CA PHE A 115 16.55 -7.16 -20.87
C PHE A 115 15.55 -6.08 -20.41
N VAL A 116 14.69 -5.63 -21.32
CA VAL A 116 13.80 -4.47 -21.10
C VAL A 116 12.35 -4.90 -20.85
N GLY A 117 11.96 -6.07 -21.37
CA GLY A 117 10.57 -6.53 -21.36
C GLY A 117 9.93 -6.76 -19.99
N LYS A 118 10.71 -6.96 -18.91
CA LYS A 118 10.15 -7.19 -17.56
C LYS A 118 9.86 -5.91 -16.77
N TYR A 119 10.63 -4.84 -16.99
CA TYR A 119 10.59 -3.63 -16.16
C TYR A 119 9.88 -2.47 -16.86
N LEU A 120 9.99 -2.37 -18.19
CA LEU A 120 9.33 -1.34 -18.97
C LEU A 120 7.79 -1.35 -18.81
N PRO A 121 7.11 -2.52 -18.77
CA PRO A 121 5.66 -2.58 -18.57
C PRO A 121 5.17 -1.93 -17.28
N ILE A 122 5.93 -2.13 -16.21
CA ILE A 122 5.56 -1.68 -14.87
C ILE A 122 5.73 -0.16 -14.80
N LEU A 123 6.84 0.35 -15.34
CA LEU A 123 7.11 1.78 -15.41
C LEU A 123 6.15 2.51 -16.36
N ALA A 124 5.80 1.91 -17.50
CA ALA A 124 4.86 2.48 -18.45
C ALA A 124 3.44 2.59 -17.88
N ASN A 125 2.93 1.55 -17.20
CA ASN A 125 1.63 1.63 -16.53
C ASN A 125 1.63 2.67 -15.40
N ILE A 126 2.71 2.80 -14.63
CA ILE A 126 2.78 3.80 -13.55
C ILE A 126 2.88 5.23 -14.11
N GLY A 127 3.63 5.43 -15.20
CA GLY A 127 3.90 6.75 -15.76
C GLY A 127 2.80 7.29 -16.68
N LEU A 128 2.13 6.41 -17.43
CA LEU A 128 1.01 6.79 -18.31
C LEU A 128 -0.33 6.82 -17.56
N GLY A 129 -0.32 6.37 -16.30
CA GLY A 129 -1.50 6.19 -15.45
C GLY A 129 -2.09 4.81 -15.64
#